data_AF-A0A9R0QKD1-F1
#
_entry.id   AF-A0A9R0QKD1-F1
#
_cell.length_a   1.000
_cell.length_b   1.000
_cell.length_c   1.000
_cell.angle_alpha   90.00
_cell.angle_beta   90.00
_cell.angle_gamma   90.00
#
_symmetry.space_group_name_H-M   'P 1'
#
loop_
_entity.id
_entity.type
_entity.pdbx_description
1 polymer ?
#
loop_
_entity_poly.entity_id
_entity_poly.type
_entity_poly.pdbx_seq_one_letter_code
_entity_poly.pdbx_strand_id
1 'polypeptide(L)'
;MKHDPVSGDSSLLRKMPGQHHVSIKNVKIDGFCSAKSMVELTCHILDNATSLENLKLDPIYSAGYEHVDRLAVHKIGGCSPPTGQRMIREAHKAVLATEQYIVGKVPSNVKLNIRKSCSQCHCVKWL
;
A
#
# COMPACT_ATOMS: atom_id res chain seq x y z
N MET A 1 7.84 6.55 15.85
CA MET A 1 8.92 6.03 14.98
C MET A 1 9.27 7.07 13.93
N LYS A 2 10.56 7.30 13.70
CA LYS A 2 11.08 8.02 12.52
C LYS A 2 11.24 6.99 11.40
N HIS A 3 10.82 7.34 10.18
CA HIS A 3 11.00 6.49 9.00
C HIS A 3 11.88 7.23 8.01
N ASP A 4 12.87 6.53 7.45
CA ASP A 4 13.71 7.08 6.40
C ASP A 4 12.86 7.31 5.14
N PRO A 5 13.12 8.39 4.38
CA PRO A 5 12.47 8.59 3.09
C PRO A 5 12.73 7.41 2.16
N VAL A 6 11.77 7.18 1.25
CA VAL A 6 11.96 6.26 0.12
C VAL A 6 13.00 6.92 -0.79
N SER A 7 14.24 6.46 -0.71
CA SER A 7 15.32 6.91 -1.58
C SER A 7 15.05 6.44 -3.01
N GLY A 8 15.48 7.24 -4.00
CA GLY A 8 15.52 6.84 -5.41
C GLY A 8 16.38 5.62 -5.67
N ASP A 9 17.28 5.30 -4.75
CA ASP A 9 18.14 4.13 -4.84
C ASP A 9 17.49 2.91 -4.18
N SER A 10 17.01 1.99 -5.01
CA SER A 10 16.43 0.71 -4.60
C SER A 10 17.41 -0.19 -3.82
N SER A 11 18.71 0.09 -3.86
CA SER A 11 19.74 -0.62 -3.09
C SER A 11 19.60 -0.43 -1.57
N LEU A 12 18.94 0.66 -1.15
CA LEU A 12 18.73 1.01 0.27
C LEU A 12 17.50 0.36 0.91
N LEU A 13 16.77 -0.46 0.15
CA LEU A 13 15.63 -1.23 0.65
C LEU A 13 16.12 -2.45 1.41
N ARG A 14 15.57 -2.68 2.61
CA ARG A 14 15.85 -3.90 3.37
C ARG A 14 15.33 -5.09 2.57
N LYS A 15 16.17 -6.12 2.46
CA LYS A 15 15.77 -7.43 1.94
C LYS A 15 15.50 -8.37 3.11
N MET A 16 14.35 -9.02 3.10
CA MET A 16 14.03 -10.08 4.06
C MET A 16 14.54 -11.44 3.52
N PRO A 17 15.03 -12.35 4.39
CA PRO A 17 15.43 -13.70 3.97
C PRO A 17 14.28 -14.42 3.26
N GLY A 18 14.57 -15.04 2.11
CA GLY A 18 13.54 -15.67 1.29
C GLY A 18 13.22 -17.10 1.72
N GLN A 19 11.92 -17.40 1.83
CA GLN A 19 11.37 -18.75 1.74
C GLN A 19 10.35 -18.73 0.60
N HIS A 20 10.41 -19.71 -0.32
CA HIS A 20 9.48 -19.76 -1.45
C HIS A 20 8.07 -20.10 -0.96
N HIS A 21 7.11 -19.21 -1.27
CA HIS A 21 5.71 -19.38 -0.90
C HIS A 21 4.90 -19.85 -2.11
N VAL A 22 4.89 -21.17 -2.35
CA VAL A 22 4.29 -21.78 -3.54
C VAL A 22 2.75 -21.81 -3.54
N SER A 23 2.09 -21.51 -2.41
CA SER A 23 0.63 -21.59 -2.28
C SER A 23 -0.06 -20.23 -2.13
N ILE A 24 0.69 -19.13 -1.95
CA ILE A 24 0.10 -17.81 -1.78
C ILE A 24 -0.35 -17.29 -3.14
N LYS A 25 -1.67 -17.23 -3.32
CA LYS A 25 -2.31 -16.71 -4.55
C LYS A 25 -2.83 -15.29 -4.39
N ASN A 26 -3.27 -14.92 -3.19
CA ASN A 26 -3.96 -13.65 -2.95
C ASN A 26 -3.34 -12.95 -1.76
N VAL A 27 -2.89 -11.72 -1.96
CA VAL A 27 -2.38 -10.87 -0.89
C VAL A 27 -3.14 -9.55 -0.89
N LYS A 28 -3.66 -9.18 0.28
CA LYS A 28 -4.18 -7.83 0.56
C LYS A 28 -3.35 -7.25 1.68
N ILE A 29 -2.85 -6.04 1.47
CA ILE A 29 -2.17 -5.26 2.51
C ILE A 29 -2.93 -3.96 2.65
N ASP A 30 -3.40 -3.66 3.86
CA ASP A 30 -4.03 -2.40 4.19
C ASP A 30 -3.27 -1.66 5.31
N GLY A 31 -3.24 -0.33 5.21
CA GLY A 31 -2.68 0.54 6.23
C GLY A 31 -1.17 0.42 6.44
N PHE A 32 -0.38 1.32 5.85
CA PHE A 32 1.08 1.30 6.00
C PHE A 32 1.57 2.35 7.00
N CYS A 33 2.52 1.97 7.85
CA CYS A 33 3.22 2.91 8.73
C CYS A 33 4.13 3.88 7.95
N SER A 34 4.69 3.43 6.82
CA SER A 34 5.52 4.24 5.93
C SER A 34 5.43 3.76 4.48
N ALA A 35 5.69 4.66 3.54
CA ALA A 35 5.81 4.28 2.12
C ALA A 35 6.97 3.30 1.89
N LYS A 36 8.07 3.45 2.64
CA LYS A 36 9.26 2.58 2.54
C LYS A 36 8.93 1.13 2.91
N SER A 37 8.29 0.92 4.07
CA SER A 37 7.90 -0.43 4.51
C SER A 37 6.92 -1.11 3.55
N MET A 38 6.04 -0.33 2.90
CA MET A 38 5.15 -0.87 1.87
C MET A 38 5.94 -1.41 0.67
N VAL A 39 6.88 -0.61 0.16
CA VAL A 39 7.71 -1.01 -0.99
C VAL A 39 8.54 -2.25 -0.66
N GLU A 40 9.20 -2.26 0.50
CA GLU A 40 10.03 -3.38 0.96
C GLU A 40 9.23 -4.69 1.05
N LEU A 41 8.09 -4.65 1.74
CA LEU A 41 7.21 -5.82 1.90
C LEU A 41 6.65 -6.30 0.56
N THR A 42 6.23 -5.36 -0.29
CA THR A 42 5.66 -5.70 -1.59
C THR A 42 6.68 -6.33 -2.52
N CYS A 43 7.91 -5.79 -2.57
CA CYS A 43 9.00 -6.42 -3.34
C CYS A 43 9.27 -7.83 -2.84
N HIS A 44 9.34 -8.03 -1.51
CA HIS A 44 9.57 -9.35 -0.94
C HIS A 44 8.47 -10.35 -1.33
N ILE A 45 7.20 -9.94 -1.33
CA ILE A 45 6.08 -10.78 -1.79
C ILE A 45 6.25 -11.15 -3.26
N LEU A 46 6.54 -10.18 -4.12
CA LEU A 46 6.74 -10.44 -5.56
C LEU A 46 7.91 -11.39 -5.81
N ASP A 47 8.99 -11.28 -5.03
CA ASP A 47 10.18 -12.13 -5.16
C ASP A 47 9.95 -13.57 -4.65
N ASN A 48 9.04 -13.78 -3.70
CA ASN A 48 8.92 -15.06 -2.97
C ASN A 48 7.61 -15.81 -3.18
N ALA A 49 6.51 -15.14 -3.57
CA ALA A 49 5.22 -15.76 -3.83
C ALA A 49 5.07 -16.14 -5.31
N THR A 50 5.60 -17.30 -5.70
CA THR A 50 5.67 -17.73 -7.10
C THR A 50 4.30 -18.02 -7.73
N SER A 51 3.29 -18.31 -6.91
CA SER A 51 1.92 -18.62 -7.35
C SER A 51 0.97 -17.44 -7.18
N LEU A 52 1.50 -16.23 -6.99
CA LEU A 52 0.68 -15.05 -6.78
C LEU A 52 -0.18 -14.76 -8.02
N GLU A 53 -1.46 -14.48 -7.78
CA GLU A 53 -2.45 -14.15 -8.80
C GLU A 53 -3.05 -12.76 -8.55
N ASN A 54 -3.24 -12.37 -7.29
CA ASN A 54 -3.82 -11.07 -6.93
C ASN A 54 -3.03 -10.38 -5.83
N LEU A 55 -2.69 -9.11 -6.05
CA LEU A 55 -2.05 -8.23 -5.08
C LEU A 55 -2.87 -6.95 -4.91
N LYS A 56 -3.42 -6.72 -3.72
CA LYS A 56 -4.18 -5.52 -3.37
C LYS A 56 -3.43 -4.69 -2.35
N LEU A 57 -3.11 -3.45 -2.71
CA LEU A 57 -2.44 -2.49 -1.83
C LEU A 57 -3.43 -1.37 -1.51
N ASP A 58 -3.80 -1.26 -0.24
CA ASP A 58 -4.68 -0.22 0.27
C ASP A 58 -3.92 0.66 1.27
N PRO A 59 -3.58 1.91 0.93
CA PRO A 59 -2.74 2.73 1.78
C PRO A 59 -3.43 3.20 3.07
N ILE A 60 -4.75 3.00 3.19
CA ILE A 60 -5.51 3.38 4.38
C ILE A 60 -6.10 2.13 5.04
N TYR A 61 -5.87 2.01 6.34
CA TYR A 61 -6.45 0.97 7.16
C TYR A 61 -7.96 1.19 7.28
N SER A 62 -8.77 0.20 6.89
CA SER A 62 -10.24 0.32 6.97
C SER A 62 -10.85 -0.39 8.17
N ALA A 63 -10.06 -1.04 9.04
CA ALA A 63 -10.55 -1.76 10.22
C ALA A 63 -11.71 -2.73 9.92
N GLY A 64 -11.73 -3.35 8.75
CA GLY A 64 -12.82 -4.23 8.29
C GLY A 64 -14.04 -3.51 7.72
N TYR A 65 -14.13 -2.18 7.79
CA TYR A 65 -15.14 -1.39 7.09
C TYR A 65 -14.79 -1.31 5.60
N GLU A 66 -15.15 -2.35 4.84
CA GLU A 66 -15.06 -2.31 3.39
C GLU A 66 -16.18 -1.44 2.82
N HIS A 67 -16.01 -0.12 2.86
CA HIS A 67 -16.76 0.71 1.93
C HIS A 67 -16.34 0.32 0.52
N VAL A 68 -17.30 -0.07 -0.32
CA VAL A 68 -17.02 -0.53 -1.70
C VAL A 68 -16.33 0.57 -2.51
N ASP A 69 -16.68 1.83 -2.25
CA ASP A 69 -16.08 2.99 -2.89
C ASP A 69 -15.84 4.14 -1.89
N ARG A 70 -14.57 4.49 -1.68
CA ARG A 70 -14.16 5.65 -0.85
C ARG A 70 -14.55 6.99 -1.47
N LEU A 71 -14.88 7.01 -2.76
CA LEU A 71 -15.41 8.19 -3.44
C LEU A 71 -16.90 8.39 -3.15
N ALA A 72 -17.64 7.32 -2.84
CA ALA A 72 -19.09 7.37 -2.58
C ALA A 72 -19.46 7.47 -1.08
N VAL A 73 -18.47 7.32 -0.19
CA VAL A 73 -18.60 7.28 1.27
C VAL A 73 -19.27 8.51 1.89
N HIS A 74 -19.24 9.65 1.20
CA HIS A 74 -19.74 10.93 1.71
C HIS A 74 -21.26 10.96 1.92
N LYS A 75 -22.00 10.00 1.37
CA LYS A 75 -23.45 9.87 1.60
C LYS A 75 -23.79 9.33 3.01
N ILE A 76 -22.84 8.75 3.74
CA ILE A 76 -23.09 8.02 5.01
C ILE A 76 -22.33 8.65 6.20
N GLY A 77 -21.45 9.63 5.97
CA GLY A 77 -20.83 10.44 7.03
C GLY A 77 -19.30 10.57 6.98
N GLY A 78 -18.59 9.68 6.27
CA GLY A 78 -17.14 9.77 6.12
C GLY A 78 -16.45 8.41 6.06
N CYS A 79 -15.16 8.39 5.72
CA CYS A 79 -14.39 7.15 5.74
C CYS A 79 -14.27 6.66 7.19
N SER A 80 -14.15 5.34 7.36
CA SER A 80 -13.81 4.63 8.60
C SER A 80 -12.65 5.31 9.37
N PRO A 81 -12.38 4.97 10.64
CA PRO A 81 -12.03 5.91 11.72
C PRO A 81 -10.89 6.91 11.43
N PRO A 82 -10.84 8.03 12.18
CA PRO A 82 -9.92 9.14 11.93
C PRO A 82 -8.48 8.69 11.70
N THR A 83 -7.98 8.89 10.49
CA THR A 83 -6.59 8.60 10.15
C THR A 83 -5.75 9.84 10.44
N GLY A 84 -4.73 9.72 11.30
CA GLY A 84 -3.87 10.85 11.65
C GLY A 84 -3.13 11.42 10.43
N GLN A 85 -2.88 12.73 10.40
CA GLN A 85 -2.25 13.40 9.24
C GLN A 85 -0.93 12.77 8.78
N ARG A 86 -0.12 12.27 9.72
CA ARG A 86 1.13 11.56 9.37
C ARG A 86 0.83 10.34 8.50
N MET A 87 -0.15 9.53 8.88
CA MET A 87 -0.55 8.33 8.14
C MET A 87 -1.16 8.71 6.79
N ILE A 88 -1.92 9.81 6.71
CA ILE A 88 -2.42 10.34 5.42
C ILE A 88 -1.26 10.71 4.49
N ARG A 89 -0.23 11.40 4.99
CA ARG A 89 0.96 11.73 4.19
C ARG A 89 1.70 10.48 3.72
N GLU A 90 1.89 9.51 4.60
CA GLU A 90 2.53 8.24 4.23
C GLU A 90 1.69 7.44 3.24
N ALA A 91 0.36 7.47 3.35
CA ALA A 91 -0.55 6.86 2.39
C ALA A 91 -0.40 7.47 0.99
N HIS A 92 -0.28 8.80 0.88
CA HIS A 92 -0.04 9.49 -0.39
C HIS A 92 1.32 9.14 -0.97
N LYS A 93 2.38 9.15 -0.15
CA LYS A 93 3.71 8.72 -0.57
C LYS A 93 3.73 7.25 -1.00
N ALA A 94 2.97 6.39 -0.33
CA ALA A 94 2.89 4.98 -0.67
C ALA A 94 2.31 4.80 -2.08
N VAL A 95 1.22 5.48 -2.43
CA VAL A 95 0.65 5.42 -3.78
C VAL A 95 1.69 5.81 -4.84
N LEU A 96 2.39 6.94 -4.64
CA LEU A 96 3.45 7.39 -5.56
C LEU A 96 4.61 6.39 -5.65
N ALA A 97 5.04 5.85 -4.51
CA ALA A 97 6.11 4.86 -4.46
C ALA A 97 5.68 3.53 -5.11
N THR A 98 4.42 3.14 -5.03
CA THR A 98 3.91 1.95 -5.74
C THR A 98 4.01 2.15 -7.25
N GLU A 99 3.55 3.30 -7.75
CA GLU A 99 3.63 3.65 -9.17
C GLU A 99 5.09 3.63 -9.66
N GLN A 100 6.01 4.17 -8.85
CA GLN A 100 7.41 4.28 -9.22
C GLN A 100 8.21 2.97 -9.11
N TYR A 101 8.02 2.18 -8.05
CA TYR A 101 8.92 1.07 -7.72
C TYR A 101 8.29 -0.32 -7.82
N ILE A 102 6.96 -0.42 -7.82
CA ILE A 102 6.26 -1.71 -7.77
C ILE A 102 5.64 -2.08 -9.11
N VAL A 103 4.99 -1.13 -9.80
CA VAL A 103 4.26 -1.43 -11.06
C VAL A 103 5.15 -2.16 -12.07
N GLY A 104 6.39 -1.71 -12.26
CA GLY A 104 7.34 -2.34 -13.19
C GLY A 104 7.92 -3.69 -12.73
N LYS A 105 7.69 -4.09 -11.49
CA LYS A 105 8.16 -5.38 -10.92
C LYS A 105 7.07 -6.44 -10.89
N VAL A 106 5.81 -6.06 -11.13
CA VAL A 106 4.68 -6.98 -11.03
C VAL A 106 4.67 -7.92 -12.23
N PRO A 107 4.73 -9.24 -12.02
CA PRO A 107 4.59 -10.22 -13.11
C PRO A 107 3.27 -10.04 -13.85
N SER A 108 3.25 -10.29 -15.17
CA SER A 108 2.06 -10.06 -16.01
C SER A 108 0.85 -10.92 -15.64
N ASN A 109 1.07 -12.06 -14.97
CA ASN A 109 0.01 -12.94 -14.46
C ASN A 109 -0.57 -12.49 -13.10
N VAL A 110 -0.01 -11.45 -12.48
CA VAL A 110 -0.48 -10.91 -11.20
C VAL A 110 -1.37 -9.69 -11.44
N LYS A 111 -2.61 -9.76 -10.96
CA LYS A 111 -3.52 -8.62 -10.93
C LYS A 111 -3.16 -7.69 -9.76
N LEU A 112 -2.56 -6.54 -10.07
CA LEU A 112 -2.31 -5.49 -9.10
C LEU A 112 -3.52 -4.54 -8.97
N ASN A 113 -4.00 -4.33 -7.75
CA ASN A 113 -5.01 -3.34 -7.42
C ASN A 113 -4.46 -2.35 -6.37
N ILE A 114 -4.29 -1.10 -6.77
CA ILE A 114 -3.85 -0.03 -5.87
C ILE A 114 -5.06 0.83 -5.54
N ARG A 115 -5.39 0.95 -4.25
CA ARG A 115 -6.50 1.78 -3.83
C ARG A 115 -6.05 3.21 -3.57
N LYS A 116 -6.78 4.18 -4.10
CA LYS A 116 -6.53 5.59 -3.80
C LYS A 116 -7.11 5.97 -2.44
N SER A 117 -6.48 6.96 -1.83
CA SER A 117 -7.00 7.67 -0.65
C SER A 117 -8.23 8.48 -1.03
N CYS A 118 -9.16 8.66 -0.08
CA CYS A 118 -10.31 9.54 -0.26
C CYS A 118 -9.83 11.01 -0.32
N SER A 119 -10.23 11.76 -1.34
CA SER A 119 -9.82 13.17 -1.50
C SER A 119 -10.40 14.11 -0.44
N GLN A 120 -11.53 13.74 0.18
CA GLN A 120 -12.14 14.55 1.23
C GLN A 120 -11.66 14.13 2.64
N CYS A 121 -11.78 12.84 2.97
CA CYS A 121 -11.44 12.33 4.31
C CYS A 121 -9.93 12.17 4.54
N HIS A 122 -9.15 11.95 3.47
CA HIS A 122 -7.70 11.70 3.54
C HIS A 122 -6.93 12.74 2.72
N CYS A 123 -7.33 14.01 2.81
CA CYS A 123 -6.57 15.13 2.26
C CYS A 123 -5.37 15.48 3.16
N VAL A 124 -4.25 15.85 2.54
CA VAL A 124 -3.11 16.43 3.27
C VAL A 124 -3.48 17.87 3.60
N LYS A 125 -3.70 18.17 4.88
CA LYS A 125 -3.85 19.54 5.36
C LYS A 125 -2.46 20.11 5.59
N TRP A 126 -2.11 21.17 4.88
CA TRP A 126 -0.94 22.01 5.15
C TRP A 126 -1.38 23.07 6.15
N LEU A 127 -1.20 22.79 7.44
CA LEU A 127 -1.34 23.76 8.53
C LEU A 127 -0.02 23.81 9.29
#